data_AF-A0A060TDE6-F1
#
_entry.id   AF-A0A060TDE6-F1
#
_cell.length_a   1.000
_cell.length_b   1.000
_cell.length_c   1.000
_cell.angle_alpha   90.00
_cell.angle_beta   90.00
_cell.angle_gamma   90.00
#
_symmetry.space_group_name_H-M   'P 1'
#
loop_
_entity.id
_entity.type
_entity.pdbx_description
1 polymer ?
#
loop_
_entity_poly.entity_id
_entity_poly.type
_entity_poly.pdbx_seq_one_letter_code
_entity_poly.pdbx_strand_id
1 'polypeptide(L)'
;MTCYPPPKTIDDYDPKVGEVRNPVPQPEFDEELRNKHIVYTYDNGWTYEFHIPNEYRYVYKIHGGPMAGRINYQNTYYQRIRKNVWQVNWLEETGTVVSFVLDLEEKRITTLMAFSQGHWENPEAAHGFKNEKLADWRQLSKIGIQTNRYMLTEQATINTITEGPGDLPLVDLSWPTL
;
A
#
# COMPACT_ATOMS: atom_id res chain seq x y z
N MET A 1 -25.71 16.08 -6.21
CA MET A 1 -25.38 15.53 -7.55
C MET A 1 -24.11 16.21 -8.02
N THR A 2 -22.96 15.57 -7.84
CA THR A 2 -21.71 16.01 -8.47
C THR A 2 -21.74 15.51 -9.91
N CYS A 3 -21.97 16.41 -10.86
CA CYS A 3 -21.83 16.11 -12.28
C CYS A 3 -20.35 15.82 -12.55
N TYR A 4 -20.00 14.55 -12.70
CA TYR A 4 -18.69 14.20 -13.24
C TYR A 4 -18.60 14.78 -14.66
N PRO A 5 -17.50 15.47 -15.02
CA PRO A 5 -17.31 15.88 -16.40
C PRO A 5 -17.33 14.64 -17.31
N PRO A 6 -17.89 14.75 -18.53
CA PRO A 6 -17.90 13.63 -19.46
C PRO A 6 -16.46 13.13 -19.68
N PRO A 7 -16.26 11.81 -19.85
CA PRO A 7 -14.94 11.28 -20.16
C PRO A 7 -14.39 12.02 -21.38
N LYS A 8 -13.20 12.62 -21.26
CA LYS A 8 -12.50 13.13 -22.44
C LYS A 8 -12.31 11.94 -23.38
N THR A 9 -12.79 12.03 -24.62
CA THR A 9 -12.40 11.11 -25.67
C THR A 9 -10.89 11.20 -25.81
N ILE A 10 -10.18 10.17 -25.33
CA ILE A 10 -8.74 10.04 -25.50
C ILE A 10 -8.57 9.37 -26.87
N ASP A 11 -8.60 10.16 -27.94
CA ASP A 11 -8.31 9.67 -29.30
C ASP A 11 -6.82 9.40 -29.52
N ASP A 12 -5.95 9.85 -28.60
CA ASP A 12 -4.52 9.56 -28.56
C ASP A 12 -4.20 8.64 -27.38
N TYR A 13 -4.22 7.32 -27.60
CA TYR A 13 -3.75 6.35 -26.60
C TYR A 13 -2.28 6.63 -26.26
N ASP A 14 -2.03 7.20 -25.08
CA ASP A 14 -0.72 7.32 -24.50
C ASP A 14 -0.46 6.13 -23.56
N PRO A 15 0.42 5.16 -23.91
CA PRO A 15 0.76 4.06 -23.03
C PRO A 15 1.46 4.51 -21.74
N LYS A 16 1.89 5.78 -21.66
CA LYS A 16 2.52 6.41 -20.50
C LYS A 16 1.53 7.15 -19.59
N VAL A 17 0.23 7.06 -19.84
CA VAL A 17 -0.80 7.67 -18.97
C VAL A 17 -0.70 7.22 -17.50
N GLY A 18 -0.11 6.04 -17.26
CA GLY A 18 0.22 5.54 -15.91
C GLY A 18 1.60 5.95 -15.39
N GLU A 19 2.51 6.42 -16.25
CA GLU A 19 3.83 6.93 -15.84
C GLU A 19 3.73 8.35 -15.26
N VAL A 20 2.67 9.10 -15.61
CA VAL A 20 2.46 10.48 -15.16
C VAL A 20 1.03 10.68 -14.69
N ARG A 21 0.79 10.44 -13.38
CA ARG A 21 -0.32 11.04 -12.60
C ARG A 21 -0.14 10.76 -11.11
N ASN A 22 0.65 11.61 -10.45
CA ASN A 22 0.64 11.77 -8.99
C ASN A 22 -0.10 13.06 -8.53
N PRO A 23 -1.26 13.49 -9.09
CA PRO A 23 -2.03 14.50 -8.39
C PRO A 23 -2.72 13.79 -7.21
N VAL A 24 -2.00 13.71 -6.09
CA VAL A 24 -2.65 13.54 -4.80
C VAL A 24 -3.40 14.85 -4.54
N PRO A 25 -4.71 14.83 -4.28
CA PRO A 25 -5.47 16.06 -4.07
C PRO A 25 -4.97 16.76 -2.80
N GLN A 26 -4.28 17.88 -3.01
CA GLN A 26 -3.94 18.84 -1.96
C GLN A 26 -5.00 19.94 -1.99
N PRO A 27 -5.65 20.28 -0.85
CA PRO A 27 -5.19 20.13 0.53
C PRO A 27 -5.66 18.89 1.30
N GLU A 28 -6.50 18.04 0.72
CA GLU A 28 -7.22 17.05 1.53
C GLU A 28 -6.34 15.89 2.01
N PHE A 29 -5.27 15.57 1.27
CA PHE A 29 -4.26 14.66 1.77
C PHE A 29 -3.57 15.20 3.04
N ASP A 30 -3.21 16.48 3.02
CA ASP A 30 -2.54 17.14 4.16
C ASP A 30 -3.41 17.12 5.41
N GLU A 31 -4.72 17.31 5.27
CA GLU A 31 -5.68 17.30 6.38
C GLU A 31 -6.02 15.88 6.86
N GLU A 32 -6.26 14.95 5.93
CA GLU A 32 -6.89 13.66 6.26
C GLU A 32 -5.86 12.53 6.48
N LEU A 33 -4.74 12.51 5.74
CA LEU A 33 -3.80 11.38 5.71
C LEU A 33 -2.39 11.69 6.20
N ARG A 34 -1.89 12.91 5.99
CA ARG A 34 -0.51 13.23 6.32
C ARG A 34 -0.21 12.94 7.79
N ASN A 35 0.91 12.27 8.02
CA ASN A 35 1.44 11.90 9.31
C ASN A 35 0.58 10.91 10.11
N LYS A 36 -0.50 10.35 9.55
CA LYS A 36 -1.31 9.34 10.24
C LYS A 36 -0.52 8.05 10.41
N HIS A 37 -0.61 7.48 11.61
CA HIS A 37 -0.15 6.14 11.95
C HIS A 37 -1.35 5.31 12.40
N ILE A 38 -1.51 4.14 11.79
CA ILE A 38 -2.72 3.34 11.91
C ILE A 38 -2.33 1.90 12.21
N VAL A 39 -2.88 1.37 13.30
CA VAL A 39 -2.83 -0.06 13.63
C VAL A 39 -4.20 -0.65 13.36
N TYR A 40 -4.25 -1.79 12.68
CA TYR A 40 -5.49 -2.42 12.27
C TYR A 40 -5.36 -3.95 12.29
N THR A 41 -6.49 -4.61 12.46
CA THR A 41 -6.57 -6.08 12.52
C THR A 41 -7.58 -6.56 11.49
N TYR A 42 -7.12 -7.39 10.56
CA TYR A 42 -7.96 -8.08 9.59
C TYR A 42 -8.96 -8.99 10.28
N ASP A 43 -10.10 -9.24 9.63
CA ASP A 43 -11.15 -10.13 10.16
C ASP A 43 -10.65 -11.58 10.35
N ASN A 44 -9.57 -11.97 9.64
CA ASN A 44 -8.84 -13.23 9.84
C ASN A 44 -7.84 -13.23 11.02
N GLY A 45 -7.77 -12.12 11.78
CA GLY A 45 -6.96 -11.98 13.00
C GLY A 45 -5.54 -11.45 12.80
N TRP A 46 -5.11 -11.13 11.58
CA TRP A 46 -3.75 -10.60 11.36
C TRP A 46 -3.67 -9.10 11.64
N THR A 47 -2.74 -8.71 12.51
CA THR A 47 -2.51 -7.30 12.87
C THR A 47 -1.35 -6.69 12.11
N TYR A 48 -1.56 -5.49 11.61
CA TYR A 48 -0.63 -4.70 10.80
C TYR A 48 -0.61 -3.26 11.32
N GLU A 49 0.49 -2.55 11.07
CA GLU A 49 0.58 -1.11 11.30
C GLU A 49 1.22 -0.39 10.11
N PHE A 50 0.85 0.87 9.90
CA PHE A 50 1.47 1.72 8.89
C PHE A 50 1.53 3.20 9.29
N HIS A 51 2.43 3.94 8.66
CA HIS A 51 2.57 5.39 8.73
C HIS A 51 2.60 6.00 7.32
N ILE A 52 1.90 7.13 7.16
CA ILE A 52 1.85 7.92 5.93
C ILE A 52 2.67 9.21 6.15
N PRO A 53 4.00 9.22 5.90
CA PRO A 53 4.81 10.41 6.15
C PRO A 53 4.55 11.54 5.14
N ASN A 54 4.20 11.21 3.90
CA ASN A 54 3.99 12.14 2.80
C ASN A 54 3.18 11.50 1.67
N GLU A 55 2.85 12.29 0.67
CA GLU A 55 1.98 11.95 -0.45
C GLU A 55 2.57 10.94 -1.44
N TYR A 56 3.80 10.47 -1.23
CA TYR A 56 4.44 9.47 -2.10
C TYR A 56 4.88 8.21 -1.36
N ARG A 57 4.95 8.24 -0.03
CA ARG A 57 5.49 7.14 0.79
C ARG A 57 4.44 6.55 1.71
N TYR A 58 4.58 5.25 1.93
CA TYR A 58 3.83 4.46 2.89
C TYR A 58 4.83 3.52 3.58
N VAL A 59 4.89 3.55 4.90
CA VAL A 59 5.80 2.72 5.72
C VAL A 59 4.96 1.78 6.54
N TYR A 60 5.29 0.49 6.60
CA TYR A 60 4.46 -0.47 7.31
C TYR A 60 5.24 -1.61 7.95
N LYS A 61 4.61 -2.24 8.94
CA LYS A 61 5.10 -3.44 9.61
C LYS A 61 3.96 -4.44 9.82
N ILE A 62 4.32 -5.71 9.71
CA ILE A 62 3.39 -6.83 9.81
C ILE A 62 3.63 -7.56 11.13
N HIS A 63 2.59 -7.69 11.98
CA HIS A 63 2.70 -8.36 13.28
C HIS A 63 2.13 -9.78 13.28
N GLY A 64 1.19 -10.09 12.38
CA GLY A 64 0.52 -11.39 12.33
C GLY A 64 0.47 -12.01 10.94
N GLY A 65 0.14 -13.30 10.89
CA GLY A 65 0.02 -14.06 9.64
C GLY A 65 1.38 -14.51 9.06
N PRO A 66 1.39 -15.06 7.82
CA PRO A 66 2.58 -15.63 7.19
C PRO A 66 3.73 -14.62 7.01
N MET A 67 3.43 -13.33 6.97
CA MET A 67 4.40 -12.27 6.71
C MET A 67 4.83 -11.51 7.98
N ALA A 68 4.52 -12.03 9.17
CA ALA A 68 4.90 -11.42 10.44
C ALA A 68 6.42 -11.20 10.55
N GLY A 69 6.83 -10.00 10.96
CA GLY A 69 8.24 -9.60 11.05
C GLY A 69 8.77 -8.86 9.80
N ARG A 70 7.96 -8.69 8.76
CA ARG A 70 8.29 -7.85 7.59
C ARG A 70 8.10 -6.36 7.92
N ILE A 71 9.10 -5.56 7.58
CA ILE A 71 9.08 -4.09 7.66
C ILE A 71 9.44 -3.52 6.29
N ASN A 72 8.61 -2.63 5.76
CA ASN A 72 8.73 -2.19 4.37
C ASN A 72 8.29 -0.74 4.20
N TYR A 73 8.68 -0.14 3.07
CA TYR A 73 8.21 1.15 2.60
C TYR A 73 8.06 1.15 1.09
N GLN A 74 7.07 1.88 0.58
CA GLN A 74 6.69 1.82 -0.83
C GLN A 74 6.36 3.19 -1.40
N ASN A 75 6.67 3.37 -2.69
CA ASN A 75 6.03 4.38 -3.51
C ASN A 75 4.55 4.04 -3.61
N THR A 76 3.69 5.00 -3.33
CA THR A 76 2.27 4.74 -3.14
C THR A 76 1.42 5.75 -3.87
N TYR A 77 0.30 5.28 -4.44
CA TYR A 77 -0.67 6.07 -5.16
C TYR A 77 -1.92 6.25 -4.30
N TYR A 78 -2.23 7.49 -3.97
CA TYR A 78 -3.38 7.88 -3.16
C TYR A 78 -4.48 8.46 -4.04
N GLN A 79 -5.70 7.96 -3.90
CA GLN A 79 -6.88 8.48 -4.57
C GLN A 79 -7.98 8.72 -3.56
N ARG A 80 -8.45 9.97 -3.46
CA ARG A 80 -9.58 10.29 -2.59
C ARG A 80 -10.88 9.86 -3.27
N ILE A 81 -11.65 9.00 -2.62
CA ILE A 81 -12.97 8.56 -3.09
C ILE A 81 -14.02 9.60 -2.68
N ARG A 82 -14.00 9.97 -1.39
CA ARG A 82 -14.80 11.03 -0.77
C ARG A 82 -14.07 11.51 0.50
N LYS A 83 -14.65 12.47 1.21
CA LYS A 83 -14.13 12.92 2.52
C LYS A 83 -13.82 11.71 3.41
N ASN A 84 -12.61 11.66 3.95
CA ASN A 84 -12.10 10.62 4.85
C ASN A 84 -12.11 9.17 4.30
N VAL A 85 -12.34 8.99 2.99
CA VAL A 85 -12.27 7.68 2.33
C VAL A 85 -11.30 7.72 1.17
N TRP A 86 -10.27 6.89 1.28
CA TRP A 86 -9.13 6.89 0.36
C TRP A 86 -8.85 5.50 -0.18
N GLN A 87 -8.48 5.41 -1.45
CA GLN A 87 -7.85 4.23 -2.00
C GLN A 87 -6.33 4.42 -2.00
N VAL A 88 -5.60 3.42 -1.51
CA VAL A 88 -4.15 3.41 -1.35
C VAL A 88 -3.60 2.21 -2.11
N ASN A 89 -2.68 2.44 -3.04
CA ASN A 89 -2.22 1.40 -3.98
C ASN A 89 -0.70 1.42 -4.14
N TRP A 90 -0.08 0.24 -4.24
CA TRP A 90 1.34 0.12 -4.58
C TRP A 90 1.69 -1.24 -5.19
N LEU A 91 2.89 -1.32 -5.77
CA LEU A 91 3.54 -2.53 -6.23
C LEU A 91 4.84 -2.71 -5.44
N GLU A 92 5.05 -3.90 -4.87
CA GLU A 92 6.25 -4.23 -4.09
C GLU A 92 7.34 -4.92 -4.93
N GLU A 93 8.58 -4.88 -4.46
CA GLU A 93 9.72 -5.54 -5.10
C GLU A 93 9.61 -7.07 -5.16
N THR A 94 8.80 -7.65 -4.27
CA THR A 94 8.41 -9.06 -4.31
C THR A 94 7.44 -9.37 -5.45
N GLY A 95 6.95 -8.36 -6.17
CA GLY A 95 5.95 -8.46 -7.24
C GLY A 95 4.51 -8.43 -6.73
N THR A 96 4.29 -8.23 -5.43
CA THR A 96 2.96 -8.16 -4.82
C THR A 96 2.29 -6.84 -5.15
N VAL A 97 1.05 -6.89 -5.61
CA VAL A 97 0.22 -5.70 -5.84
C VAL A 97 -0.74 -5.57 -4.67
N VAL A 98 -0.85 -4.37 -4.10
CA VAL A 98 -1.79 -4.09 -3.02
C VAL A 98 -2.65 -2.89 -3.38
N SER A 99 -3.94 -3.02 -3.11
CA SER A 99 -4.92 -1.94 -3.15
C SER A 99 -5.82 -2.08 -1.93
N PHE A 100 -5.97 -1.01 -1.15
CA PHE A 100 -6.98 -0.99 -0.10
C PHE A 100 -7.76 0.31 -0.08
N VAL A 101 -9.00 0.22 0.39
CA VAL A 101 -9.83 1.37 0.75
C VAL A 101 -9.73 1.58 2.25
N LEU A 102 -9.43 2.81 2.66
CA LEU A 102 -9.29 3.28 4.02
C LEU A 102 -10.46 4.20 4.33
N ASP A 103 -11.36 3.78 5.20
CA ASP A 103 -12.42 4.62 5.76
C ASP A 103 -12.02 5.05 7.18
N LEU A 104 -11.57 6.29 7.32
CA LEU A 104 -11.11 6.85 8.60
C LEU A 104 -12.27 7.15 9.55
N GLU A 105 -13.47 7.41 9.02
CA GLU A 105 -14.66 7.71 9.81
C GLU A 105 -15.25 6.43 10.41
N GLU A 106 -15.46 5.42 9.56
CA GLU A 106 -16.03 4.13 9.96
C GLU A 106 -14.98 3.18 10.55
N LYS A 107 -13.71 3.57 10.55
CA LYS A 107 -12.58 2.77 11.06
C LYS A 107 -12.49 1.39 10.39
N ARG A 108 -12.70 1.34 9.07
CA ARG A 108 -12.67 0.10 8.28
C ARG A 108 -11.67 0.18 7.15
N ILE A 109 -11.09 -0.97 6.82
CA ILE A 109 -10.23 -1.16 5.66
C ILE A 109 -10.78 -2.32 4.84
N THR A 110 -10.82 -2.18 3.51
CA THR A 110 -11.09 -3.30 2.60
C THR A 110 -9.91 -3.44 1.63
N THR A 111 -9.29 -4.61 1.59
CA THR A 111 -8.02 -4.83 0.90
C THR A 111 -8.14 -5.91 -0.16
N LEU A 112 -7.52 -5.66 -1.31
CA LEU A 112 -7.07 -6.67 -2.26
C LEU A 112 -5.54 -6.71 -2.23
N MET A 113 -4.99 -7.87 -1.87
CA MET A 113 -3.58 -8.20 -2.08
C MET A 113 -3.49 -9.28 -3.15
N ALA A 114 -2.66 -9.07 -4.17
CA ALA A 114 -2.32 -10.08 -5.16
C ALA A 114 -0.84 -10.45 -5.00
N PHE A 115 -0.57 -11.40 -4.11
CA PHE A 115 0.78 -11.91 -3.86
C PHE A 115 1.33 -12.59 -5.11
N SER A 116 2.58 -12.32 -5.46
CA SER A 116 3.29 -13.12 -6.47
C SER A 116 3.51 -14.54 -5.94
N GLN A 117 3.69 -15.51 -6.85
CA GLN A 117 3.99 -16.88 -6.46
C GLN A 117 5.21 -16.96 -5.54
N GLY A 118 6.32 -16.32 -5.92
CA GLY A 118 7.54 -16.32 -5.12
C GLY A 118 7.32 -15.78 -3.71
N HIS A 119 6.59 -14.67 -3.57
CA HIS A 119 6.32 -14.10 -2.25
C HIS A 119 5.46 -15.03 -1.39
N TRP A 120 4.38 -15.58 -1.94
CA TRP A 120 3.44 -16.40 -1.17
C TRP A 120 4.03 -17.75 -0.75
N GLU A 121 4.76 -18.40 -1.64
CA GLU A 121 5.34 -19.74 -1.38
C GLU A 121 6.63 -19.67 -0.56
N ASN A 122 7.27 -18.50 -0.44
CA ASN A 122 8.53 -18.30 0.28
C ASN A 122 8.45 -17.10 1.23
N PRO A 123 7.49 -17.07 2.17
CA PRO A 123 7.21 -15.89 2.99
C PRO A 123 8.38 -15.48 3.89
N GLU A 124 9.15 -16.44 4.40
CA GLU A 124 10.29 -16.18 5.30
C GLU A 124 11.41 -15.36 4.63
N ALA A 125 11.62 -15.55 3.32
CA ALA A 125 12.57 -14.76 2.54
C ALA A 125 12.14 -13.28 2.45
N ALA A 126 10.86 -13.00 2.71
CA ALA A 126 10.27 -11.68 2.71
C ALA A 126 10.26 -10.99 4.10
N HIS A 127 10.75 -11.66 5.15
CA HIS A 127 10.82 -11.13 6.51
C HIS A 127 12.02 -10.20 6.73
N GLY A 128 11.95 -9.34 7.75
CA GLY A 128 12.97 -8.35 8.07
C GLY A 128 12.74 -7.01 7.38
N PHE A 129 13.74 -6.14 7.40
CA PHE A 129 13.65 -4.79 6.85
C PHE A 129 14.07 -4.75 5.38
N LYS A 130 13.25 -4.09 4.53
CA LYS A 130 13.46 -3.98 3.08
C LYS A 130 14.89 -3.65 2.67
N ASN A 131 15.55 -2.70 3.33
CA ASN A 131 16.90 -2.26 2.92
C ASN A 131 17.92 -3.39 2.95
N GLU A 132 17.77 -4.33 3.88
CA GLU A 132 18.66 -5.49 4.02
C GLU A 132 18.28 -6.63 3.08
N LYS A 133 17.04 -6.64 2.59
CA LYS A 133 16.43 -7.76 1.85
C LYS A 133 16.08 -7.44 0.40
N LEU A 134 16.36 -6.23 -0.05
CA LEU A 134 15.90 -5.72 -1.35
C LEU A 134 16.29 -6.62 -2.52
N ALA A 135 17.53 -7.12 -2.52
CA ALA A 135 18.03 -8.01 -3.56
C ALA A 135 17.25 -9.34 -3.59
N ASP A 136 17.00 -9.92 -2.42
CA ASP A 136 16.26 -11.18 -2.27
C ASP A 136 14.80 -11.01 -2.70
N TRP A 137 14.15 -9.91 -2.29
CA TRP A 137 12.77 -9.62 -2.66
C TRP A 137 12.61 -9.47 -4.19
N ARG A 138 13.60 -8.87 -4.86
CA ARG A 138 13.65 -8.82 -6.33
C ARG A 138 13.88 -10.17 -6.99
N GLN A 139 14.42 -11.17 -6.29
CA GLN A 139 14.44 -12.54 -6.82
C GLN A 139 13.09 -13.22 -6.65
N LEU A 140 12.38 -12.98 -5.54
CA LEU A 140 11.04 -13.51 -5.32
C LEU A 140 10.07 -13.12 -6.44
N SER A 141 10.16 -11.88 -6.95
CA SER A 141 9.29 -11.42 -8.05
C SER A 141 9.51 -12.12 -9.39
N LYS A 142 10.60 -12.90 -9.53
CA LYS A 142 10.92 -13.66 -10.75
C LYS A 142 10.43 -15.11 -10.71
N ILE A 143 9.88 -15.55 -9.57
CA ILE A 143 9.34 -16.90 -9.43
C ILE A 143 7.87 -16.88 -9.88
N GLY A 144 7.55 -17.75 -10.84
CA GLY A 144 6.23 -17.81 -11.49
C GLY A 144 6.10 -16.83 -12.66
N ILE A 145 4.90 -16.76 -13.23
CA ILE A 145 4.53 -15.76 -14.24
C ILE A 145 3.47 -14.79 -13.69
N GLN A 146 3.14 -13.74 -14.45
CA GLN A 146 2.24 -12.66 -13.99
C GLN A 146 0.85 -13.12 -13.51
N THR A 147 0.38 -14.26 -14.01
CA THR A 147 -0.91 -14.85 -13.62
C THR A 147 -0.79 -15.86 -12.47
N ASN A 148 0.42 -16.26 -12.06
CA ASN A 148 0.63 -17.03 -10.83
C ASN A 148 0.59 -16.09 -9.64
N ARG A 149 -0.62 -15.68 -9.25
CA ARG A 149 -0.87 -14.81 -8.12
C ARG A 149 -1.88 -15.43 -7.16
N TYR A 150 -1.64 -15.21 -5.88
CA TYR A 150 -2.55 -15.57 -4.81
C TYR A 150 -3.32 -14.31 -4.42
N MET A 151 -4.62 -14.30 -4.73
CA MET A 151 -5.50 -13.18 -4.38
C MET A 151 -6.04 -13.37 -2.97
N LEU A 152 -5.81 -12.38 -2.12
CA LEU A 152 -6.36 -12.28 -0.78
C LEU A 152 -7.23 -11.03 -0.71
N THR A 153 -8.53 -11.24 -0.49
CA THR A 153 -9.52 -10.18 -0.29
C THR A 153 -9.99 -10.23 1.15
N GLU A 154 -9.67 -9.20 1.92
CA GLU A 154 -9.95 -9.18 3.35
C GLU A 154 -10.43 -7.81 3.81
N GLN A 155 -11.18 -7.78 4.89
CA GLN A 155 -11.52 -6.53 5.57
C GLN A 155 -10.85 -6.46 6.93
N ALA A 156 -10.70 -5.25 7.46
CA ALA A 156 -10.08 -5.04 8.75
C ALA A 156 -10.78 -3.92 9.54
N THR A 157 -10.64 -4.00 10.86
CA THR A 157 -11.01 -2.92 11.79
C THR A 157 -9.77 -2.14 12.17
N ILE A 158 -9.86 -0.80 12.13
CA ILE A 158 -8.82 0.08 12.64
C ILE A 158 -8.89 0.11 14.16
N ASN A 159 -7.79 -0.28 14.79
CA ASN A 159 -7.64 -0.30 16.24
C ASN A 159 -7.32 1.09 16.77
N THR A 160 -6.35 1.76 16.13
CA THR A 160 -5.89 3.09 16.54
C THR A 160 -5.55 3.95 15.34
N ILE A 161 -5.71 5.27 15.51
CA ILE A 161 -5.24 6.30 14.61
C ILE A 161 -4.49 7.31 15.47
N THR A 162 -3.20 7.48 15.22
CA THR A 162 -2.31 8.42 15.90
C THR A 162 -1.53 9.23 14.88
N GLU A 163 -0.67 10.13 15.35
CA GLU A 163 0.24 10.91 14.50
C GLU A 163 1.70 10.59 14.81
N GLY A 164 2.56 10.76 13.81
CA GLY A 164 3.98 10.41 13.89
C GLY A 164 4.24 8.95 13.51
N PRO A 165 5.51 8.54 13.40
CA PRO A 165 5.88 7.22 12.89
C PRO A 165 5.59 6.07 13.87
N GLY A 166 5.29 6.35 15.14
CA GLY A 166 5.28 5.32 16.18
C GLY A 166 6.65 4.65 16.28
N ASP A 167 6.68 3.31 16.24
CA ASP A 167 7.91 2.51 16.23
C ASP A 167 8.40 2.16 14.82
N LEU A 168 7.71 2.64 13.77
CA LEU A 168 8.14 2.42 12.39
C LEU A 168 9.42 3.21 12.07
N PRO A 169 10.32 2.66 11.24
CA PRO A 169 11.54 3.36 10.87
C PRO A 169 11.23 4.61 10.05
N LEU A 170 12.03 5.66 10.26
CA LEU A 170 12.05 6.78 9.33
C LEU A 170 12.63 6.32 7.99
N VAL A 171 12.05 6.81 6.90
CA VAL A 171 12.43 6.43 5.54
C VAL A 171 13.07 7.60 4.81
N ASP A 172 14.20 7.33 4.17
CA ASP A 172 14.85 8.28 3.28
C ASP A 172 14.18 8.24 1.91
N LEU A 173 13.85 9.41 1.35
CA LEU A 173 13.22 9.50 0.04
C LEU A 173 14.13 9.03 -1.10
N SER A 174 15.45 9.03 -0.91
CA SER A 174 16.42 8.49 -1.88
C SER A 174 16.42 6.96 -1.94
N TRP A 175 15.84 6.28 -0.96
CA TRP A 175 15.83 4.83 -0.94
C TRP A 175 14.96 4.24 -2.06
N PRO A 176 15.42 3.14 -2.67
CA PRO A 176 14.81 2.60 -3.86
C PRO A 176 13.42 2.01 -3.59
N THR A 177 12.52 2.29 -4.51
CA THR A 177 11.24 1.61 -4.68
C THR A 177 11.09 1.20 -6.14
N LEU A 178 10.03 0.46 -6.48
CA LEU A 178 9.58 0.36 -7.86
C LEU A 178 8.99 1.70 -8.36
#